data_AF-A0A3C0BV06-F1
#
_entry.id   AF-A0A3C0BV06-F1
#
_cell.length_a   1.000
_cell.length_b   1.000
_cell.length_c   1.000
_cell.angle_alpha   90.00
_cell.angle_beta   90.00
_cell.angle_gamma   90.00
#
_symmetry.space_group_name_H-M   'P 1'
#
loop_
_entity.id
_entity.type
_entity.pdbx_description
1 polymer ?
#
loop_
_entity_poly.entity_id
_entity_poly.type
_entity_poly.pdbx_seq_one_letter_code
_entity_poly.pdbx_strand_id
1 'polypeptide(L)'
;MTNTYSPQAAAEQARDSFRQAAKEFEKLKLDTTVPESVRALAEKTVNQSREAYERGKEALEEAFDSLERSFDAAGQGATAFNRKLIDLAQRNLNSAFDLAKSLAGAKNLGEIVELQSAFIRHQFDVFASQAGEIRALTTKIAADTTEPIKDQMSRSFESIRKP
;
A
#
# COMPACT_ATOMS: atom_id res chain seq x y z
N MET A 1 15.87 23.06 -30.81
CA MET A 1 14.72 23.58 -30.05
C MET A 1 14.54 22.68 -28.84
N THR A 2 15.08 23.08 -27.69
CA THR A 2 14.98 22.35 -26.43
C THR A 2 13.62 22.63 -25.82
N ASN A 3 12.70 21.67 -25.93
CA ASN A 3 11.38 21.76 -25.31
C ASN A 3 11.55 21.58 -23.79
N THR A 4 11.74 22.68 -23.08
CA THR A 4 11.79 22.69 -21.61
C THR A 4 10.40 22.33 -21.09
N TYR A 5 10.22 21.06 -20.72
CA TYR A 5 9.14 20.67 -19.82
C TYR A 5 9.34 21.40 -18.51
N SER A 6 8.61 22.49 -18.32
CA SER A 6 8.52 23.15 -17.02
C SER A 6 7.48 22.41 -16.18
N PRO A 7 7.84 21.89 -14.99
CA PRO A 7 6.88 21.33 -14.06
C PRO A 7 5.77 22.33 -13.68
N GLN A 8 6.06 23.63 -13.70
CA GLN A 8 5.05 24.66 -13.49
C GLN A 8 4.02 24.69 -14.63
N ALA A 9 4.46 24.61 -15.89
CA ALA A 9 3.55 24.60 -17.04
C ALA A 9 2.65 23.35 -17.06
N ALA A 10 3.20 22.18 -16.69
CA ALA A 10 2.40 20.96 -16.56
C ALA A 10 1.39 21.03 -15.40
N ALA A 11 1.78 21.64 -14.28
CA ALA A 11 0.89 21.85 -13.13
C ALA A 11 -0.23 22.86 -13.44
N GLU A 12 0.06 23.93 -14.19
CA GLU A 12 -0.94 24.89 -14.67
C GLU A 12 -1.92 24.23 -15.65
N GLN A 13 -1.41 23.46 -16.61
CA GLN A 13 -2.24 22.74 -17.57
C GLN A 13 -3.17 21.71 -16.89
N ALA A 14 -2.69 21.00 -15.87
CA ALA A 14 -3.51 20.08 -15.08
C ALA A 14 -4.61 20.81 -14.29
N ARG A 15 -4.29 21.99 -13.71
CA ARG A 15 -5.25 22.83 -12.99
C ARG A 15 -6.33 23.39 -13.90
N ASP A 16 -5.94 23.86 -15.08
CA ASP A 16 -6.89 24.40 -16.06
C ASP A 16 -7.78 23.31 -16.66
N SER A 17 -7.23 22.12 -16.93
CA SER A 17 -8.02 20.96 -17.35
C SER A 17 -9.07 20.58 -16.28
N PHE A 18 -8.70 20.61 -14.99
CA PHE A 18 -9.61 20.36 -13.88
C PHE A 18 -10.73 21.41 -13.80
N ARG A 19 -10.41 22.71 -13.94
CA ARG A 19 -11.41 23.79 -13.97
C ARG A 19 -12.36 23.66 -15.15
N GLN A 20 -11.84 23.29 -16.32
CA GLN A 20 -12.64 23.15 -17.52
C GLN A 20 -13.61 21.96 -17.40
N ALA A 21 -13.12 20.82 -16.90
CA ALA A 21 -13.97 19.69 -16.56
C ALA A 21 -15.06 20.07 -15.55
N ALA A 22 -14.73 20.83 -14.51
CA ALA A 22 -15.71 21.30 -13.52
C ALA A 22 -16.82 22.17 -14.13
N LYS A 23 -16.47 23.12 -15.01
CA LYS A 23 -17.45 23.97 -15.73
C LYS A 23 -18.38 23.18 -16.65
N GLU A 24 -17.84 22.19 -17.35
CA GLU A 24 -18.65 21.32 -18.22
C GLU A 24 -19.58 20.41 -17.41
N PHE A 25 -19.13 19.95 -16.25
CA PHE A 25 -19.95 19.21 -15.29
C PHE A 25 -21.09 20.08 -14.73
N GLU A 26 -20.82 21.36 -14.45
CA GLU A 26 -21.80 22.34 -13.97
C GLU A 26 -22.91 22.62 -15.00
N LYS A 27 -22.55 22.66 -16.30
CA LYS A 27 -23.51 22.83 -17.41
C LYS A 27 -24.47 21.66 -17.59
N LEU A 28 -24.08 20.46 -17.19
CA LEU A 28 -24.84 19.24 -17.45
C LEU A 28 -26.15 19.14 -16.65
N LYS A 29 -26.38 20.00 -15.64
CA LYS A 29 -27.59 20.01 -14.78
C LYS A 29 -28.07 18.61 -14.38
N LEU A 30 -27.13 17.68 -14.18
CA LEU A 30 -27.42 16.36 -13.67
C LEU A 30 -27.75 16.49 -12.18
N ASP A 31 -28.78 15.81 -11.71
CA ASP A 31 -28.92 15.58 -10.27
C ASP A 31 -27.76 14.68 -9.84
N THR A 32 -26.71 15.30 -9.32
CA THR A 32 -25.48 14.62 -8.92
C THR A 32 -25.58 14.04 -7.51
N THR A 33 -26.74 14.22 -6.85
CA THR A 33 -26.98 13.78 -5.48
C THR A 33 -27.08 12.26 -5.43
N VAL A 34 -26.33 11.64 -4.52
CA VAL A 34 -26.47 10.22 -4.22
C VAL A 34 -27.63 10.03 -3.24
N PRO A 35 -28.64 9.20 -3.54
CA PRO A 35 -29.76 8.95 -2.63
C PRO A 35 -29.29 8.36 -1.29
N GLU A 36 -29.96 8.75 -0.19
CA GLU A 36 -29.60 8.30 1.16
C GLU A 36 -29.69 6.79 1.34
N SER A 37 -30.70 6.14 0.74
CA SER A 37 -30.85 4.68 0.78
C SER A 37 -29.68 3.94 0.12
N VAL A 38 -29.12 4.51 -0.95
CA VAL A 38 -27.94 3.97 -1.65
C VAL A 38 -26.71 4.10 -0.77
N ARG A 39 -26.50 5.28 -0.17
CA ARG A 39 -25.38 5.51 0.77
C ARG A 39 -25.46 4.56 1.97
N ALA A 40 -26.61 4.45 2.61
CA ALA A 40 -26.80 3.58 3.77
C ALA A 40 -26.55 2.09 3.44
N LEU A 41 -27.00 1.62 2.27
CA LEU A 41 -26.71 0.27 1.81
C LEU A 41 -25.22 0.06 1.53
N ALA A 42 -24.57 1.03 0.88
CA ALA A 42 -23.14 0.98 0.61
C ALA A 42 -22.31 0.98 1.90
N GLU A 43 -22.62 1.86 2.85
CA GLU A 43 -21.95 1.93 4.17
C GLU A 43 -22.08 0.60 4.91
N LYS A 44 -23.30 0.04 4.95
CA LYS A 44 -23.54 -1.29 5.56
C LYS A 44 -22.69 -2.36 4.89
N THR A 45 -22.65 -2.39 3.56
CA THR A 45 -21.91 -3.39 2.79
C THR A 45 -20.41 -3.28 3.07
N VAL A 46 -19.86 -2.07 3.02
CA VAL A 46 -18.44 -1.83 3.31
C VAL A 46 -18.08 -2.27 4.73
N ASN A 47 -18.92 -1.93 5.71
CA ASN A 47 -18.69 -2.31 7.11
C ASN A 47 -18.73 -3.83 7.29
N GLN A 48 -19.71 -4.51 6.71
CA GLN A 48 -19.83 -5.97 6.78
C GLN A 48 -18.66 -6.68 6.11
N SER A 49 -18.23 -6.21 4.93
CA SER A 49 -17.07 -6.75 4.23
C SER A 49 -15.77 -6.54 5.01
N ARG A 50 -15.58 -5.35 5.61
CA ARG A 50 -14.43 -5.08 6.48
C ARG A 50 -14.43 -5.99 7.70
N GLU A 51 -15.56 -6.16 8.38
CA GLU A 51 -15.65 -7.03 9.55
C GLU A 51 -15.32 -8.50 9.22
N ALA A 52 -15.84 -9.01 8.10
CA ALA A 52 -15.53 -10.36 7.65
C ALA A 52 -14.04 -10.53 7.31
N TYR A 53 -13.43 -9.51 6.71
CA TYR A 53 -12.00 -9.47 6.42
C TYR A 53 -11.15 -9.49 7.70
N GLU A 54 -11.44 -8.63 8.69
CA GLU A 54 -10.67 -8.58 9.94
C GLU A 54 -10.72 -9.92 10.68
N ARG A 55 -11.89 -10.56 10.77
CA ARG A 55 -12.03 -11.89 11.38
C ARG A 55 -11.19 -12.96 10.66
N GLY A 56 -11.15 -12.92 9.33
CA GLY A 56 -10.34 -13.87 8.54
C GLY A 56 -8.84 -13.60 8.66
N LYS A 57 -8.45 -12.32 8.74
CA LYS A 57 -7.07 -11.89 8.93
C LYS A 57 -6.50 -12.38 10.26
N GLU A 58 -7.23 -12.19 11.36
CA GLU A 58 -6.78 -12.60 12.70
C GLU A 58 -6.44 -14.11 12.75
N ALA A 59 -7.34 -14.95 12.23
CA ALA A 59 -7.13 -16.40 12.18
C ALA A 59 -5.91 -16.79 11.32
N LEU A 60 -5.66 -16.05 10.24
CA LEU A 60 -4.52 -16.28 9.35
C LEU A 60 -3.19 -15.87 10.02
N GLU A 61 -3.16 -14.76 10.74
CA GLU A 61 -1.98 -14.28 11.46
C GLU A 61 -1.56 -15.25 12.56
N GLU A 62 -2.50 -15.79 13.33
CA GLU A 62 -2.21 -16.82 14.35
C GLU A 62 -1.61 -18.09 13.74
N ALA A 63 -2.13 -18.53 12.59
CA ALA A 63 -1.61 -19.70 11.89
C ALA A 63 -0.18 -19.46 11.37
N PHE A 64 0.11 -18.28 10.82
CA PHE A 64 1.45 -17.93 10.34
C PHE A 64 2.47 -17.80 11.48
N ASP A 65 2.10 -17.17 12.59
CA ASP A 65 2.99 -17.02 13.75
C ASP A 65 3.39 -18.39 14.33
N SER A 66 2.48 -19.37 14.31
CA SER A 66 2.78 -20.75 14.71
C SER A 66 3.76 -21.44 13.74
N LEU A 67 3.55 -21.25 12.44
CA LEU A 67 4.40 -21.83 11.38
C LEU A 67 5.82 -21.23 11.39
N GLU A 68 5.95 -19.92 11.57
CA GLU A 68 7.23 -19.19 11.57
C GLU A 68 8.19 -19.69 12.67
N ARG A 69 7.65 -20.09 13.83
CA ARG A 69 8.44 -20.65 14.94
C ARG A 69 9.09 -22.00 14.63
N SER A 70 8.70 -22.66 13.54
CA SER A 70 9.13 -24.02 13.19
C SER A 70 10.25 -24.07 12.12
N PHE A 71 10.73 -22.94 11.60
CA PHE A 71 11.72 -22.88 10.51
C PHE A 71 13.13 -22.46 10.95
N ASP A 72 14.16 -23.05 10.33
CA ASP A 72 15.57 -22.66 10.49
C ASP A 72 15.93 -21.36 9.75
N ALA A 73 17.14 -20.82 9.95
CA ALA A 73 17.57 -19.50 9.44
C ALA A 73 17.36 -19.26 7.92
N ALA A 74 17.61 -20.26 7.07
CA ALA A 74 17.32 -20.15 5.63
C ALA A 74 15.82 -20.08 5.33
N GLY A 75 15.00 -20.76 6.13
CA GLY A 75 13.54 -20.66 6.10
C GLY A 75 13.02 -19.34 6.66
N GLN A 76 13.68 -18.78 7.67
CA GLN A 76 13.33 -17.48 8.26
C GLN A 76 13.41 -16.33 7.25
N GLY A 77 14.39 -16.34 6.33
CA GLY A 77 14.46 -15.36 5.25
C GLY A 77 13.26 -15.40 4.30
N ALA A 78 12.85 -16.61 3.87
CA ALA A 78 11.67 -16.81 3.04
C ALA A 78 10.36 -16.45 3.79
N THR A 79 10.27 -16.80 5.08
CA THR A 79 9.14 -16.45 5.93
C THR A 79 9.03 -14.93 6.12
N ALA A 80 10.13 -14.24 6.40
CA ALA A 80 10.15 -12.78 6.53
C ALA A 80 9.72 -12.08 5.22
N PHE A 81 10.16 -12.60 4.06
CA PHE A 81 9.73 -12.09 2.76
C PHE A 81 8.23 -12.31 2.52
N ASN A 82 7.71 -13.51 2.77
CA ASN A 82 6.27 -13.81 2.65
C ASN A 82 5.42 -12.96 3.61
N ARG A 83 5.86 -12.80 4.87
CA ARG A 83 5.22 -11.93 5.86
C ARG A 83 5.18 -10.49 5.35
N LYS A 84 6.23 -10.03 4.67
CA LYS A 84 6.24 -8.69 4.07
C LYS A 84 5.23 -8.53 2.95
N LEU A 85 5.08 -9.54 2.08
CA LEU A 85 4.07 -9.50 1.03
C LEU A 85 2.65 -9.48 1.61
N ILE A 86 2.40 -10.25 2.67
CA ILE A 86 1.12 -10.25 3.38
C ILE A 86 0.85 -8.88 4.00
N ASP A 87 1.80 -8.29 4.72
CA ASP A 87 1.71 -6.94 5.27
C ASP A 87 1.37 -5.89 4.19
N LEU A 88 2.05 -5.93 3.05
CA LEU A 88 1.79 -5.05 1.91
C LEU A 88 0.35 -5.23 1.37
N ALA A 89 -0.09 -6.47 1.21
CA ALA A 89 -1.43 -6.78 0.76
C ALA A 89 -2.49 -6.29 1.77
N GLN A 90 -2.26 -6.47 3.07
CA GLN A 90 -3.15 -5.97 4.11
C GLN A 90 -3.25 -4.44 4.10
N ARG A 91 -2.11 -3.73 4.00
CA ARG A 91 -2.11 -2.25 3.91
C ARG A 91 -2.84 -1.75 2.66
N ASN A 92 -2.70 -2.44 1.54
CA ASN A 92 -3.40 -2.09 0.30
C ASN A 92 -4.91 -2.34 0.43
N LEU A 93 -5.33 -3.48 1.02
CA LEU A 93 -6.74 -3.77 1.28
C LEU A 93 -7.37 -2.76 2.25
N ASN A 94 -6.66 -2.40 3.31
CA ASN A 94 -7.11 -1.36 4.25
C ASN A 94 -7.31 -0.01 3.55
N SER A 95 -6.36 0.40 2.70
CA SER A 95 -6.48 1.63 1.91
C SER A 95 -7.69 1.60 0.97
N ALA A 96 -7.96 0.44 0.36
CA ALA A 96 -9.14 0.25 -0.49
C ALA A 96 -10.45 0.32 0.30
N PHE A 97 -10.51 -0.27 1.50
CA PHE A 97 -11.67 -0.15 2.39
C PHE A 97 -11.90 1.28 2.86
N ASP A 98 -10.84 2.04 3.15
CA ASP A 98 -10.97 3.44 3.57
C ASP A 98 -11.51 4.33 2.43
N LEU A 99 -11.05 4.08 1.20
CA LEU A 99 -11.65 4.70 0.01
C LEU A 99 -13.11 4.28 -0.15
N ALA A 100 -13.43 2.98 -0.07
CA ALA A 100 -14.79 2.47 -0.21
C ALA A 100 -15.73 3.06 0.84
N LYS A 101 -15.28 3.21 2.08
CA LYS A 101 -16.04 3.86 3.16
C LYS A 101 -16.30 5.33 2.84
N SER A 102 -15.28 6.04 2.36
CA SER A 102 -15.41 7.45 2.00
C SER A 102 -16.37 7.64 0.82
N LEU A 103 -16.28 6.76 -0.19
CA LEU A 103 -17.18 6.76 -1.35
C LEU A 103 -18.62 6.42 -0.96
N ALA A 104 -18.83 5.48 -0.05
CA ALA A 104 -20.15 5.09 0.43
C ALA A 104 -20.88 6.26 1.11
N GLY A 105 -20.14 7.13 1.81
CA GLY A 105 -20.69 8.33 2.45
C GLY A 105 -20.78 9.57 1.54
N ALA A 106 -20.27 9.50 0.31
CA ALA A 106 -20.23 10.64 -0.60
C ALA A 106 -21.64 11.08 -1.01
N LYS A 107 -21.92 12.38 -0.90
CA LYS A 107 -23.24 12.96 -1.12
C LYS A 107 -23.50 13.27 -2.57
N ASN A 108 -22.45 13.45 -3.37
CA ASN A 108 -22.55 13.80 -4.77
C ASN A 108 -21.33 13.33 -5.59
N LEU A 109 -21.45 13.41 -6.92
CA LEU A 109 -20.38 13.02 -7.85
C LEU A 109 -19.10 13.86 -7.69
N GLY A 110 -19.20 15.12 -7.26
CA GLY A 110 -18.03 15.97 -7.00
C GLY A 110 -17.17 15.41 -5.87
N GLU A 111 -17.80 15.08 -4.75
CA GLU A 111 -17.11 14.43 -3.61
C GLU A 111 -16.46 13.10 -4.02
N ILE A 112 -17.10 12.31 -4.89
CA ILE A 112 -16.52 11.06 -5.43
C ILE A 112 -15.23 11.34 -6.22
N VAL A 113 -15.22 12.34 -7.10
CA VAL A 113 -14.06 12.71 -7.91
C VAL A 113 -12.92 13.21 -7.03
N GLU A 114 -13.23 14.03 -6.01
CA GLU A 114 -12.25 14.52 -5.04
C GLU A 114 -11.60 13.38 -4.26
N LEU A 115 -12.41 12.42 -3.78
CA LEU A 115 -11.94 11.24 -3.05
C LEU A 115 -11.03 10.35 -3.90
N GLN A 116 -11.40 10.07 -5.16
CA GLN A 116 -10.55 9.30 -6.07
C GLN A 116 -9.22 10.03 -6.37
N SER A 117 -9.28 11.35 -6.57
CA SER A 117 -8.09 12.16 -6.83
C SER A 117 -7.15 12.22 -5.62
N ALA A 118 -7.71 12.25 -4.40
CA ALA A 118 -6.94 12.17 -3.17
C ALA A 118 -6.30 10.79 -2.98
N PHE A 119 -7.06 9.73 -3.26
CA PHE A 119 -6.57 8.36 -3.17
C PHE A 119 -5.39 8.10 -4.12
N ILE A 120 -5.48 8.52 -5.39
CA ILE A 120 -4.39 8.33 -6.35
C ILE A 120 -3.11 9.01 -5.89
N ARG A 121 -3.19 10.25 -5.38
CA ARG A 121 -2.03 10.98 -4.84
C ARG A 121 -1.40 10.24 -3.67
N HIS A 122 -2.22 9.83 -2.71
CA HIS A 122 -1.76 9.05 -1.57
C HIS A 122 -1.12 7.72 -2.00
N GLN A 123 -1.70 7.04 -2.99
CA GLN A 123 -1.24 5.75 -3.45
C GLN A 123 0.15 5.82 -4.11
N PHE A 124 0.50 6.93 -4.76
CA PHE A 124 1.85 7.17 -5.27
C PHE A 124 2.89 7.23 -4.13
N ASP A 125 2.59 7.95 -3.05
CA ASP A 125 3.49 8.04 -1.89
C ASP A 125 3.67 6.67 -1.21
N VAL A 126 2.58 5.92 -1.08
CA VAL A 126 2.60 4.55 -0.54
C VAL A 126 3.50 3.64 -1.38
N PHE A 127 3.38 3.65 -2.72
CA PHE A 127 4.21 2.80 -3.58
C PHE A 127 5.71 3.11 -3.45
N ALA A 128 6.07 4.40 -3.35
CA ALA A 128 7.45 4.80 -3.16
C ALA A 128 8.01 4.26 -1.82
N SER A 129 7.24 4.33 -0.74
CA SER A 129 7.61 3.75 0.56
C SER A 129 7.76 2.22 0.47
N GLN A 130 6.77 1.53 -0.07
CA GLN A 130 6.74 0.07 -0.14
C GLN A 130 7.94 -0.51 -0.91
N ALA A 131 8.36 0.13 -2.01
CA ALA A 131 9.55 -0.27 -2.76
C ALA A 131 10.83 -0.19 -1.92
N GLY A 132 10.97 0.85 -1.09
CA GLY A 132 12.08 1.00 -0.15
C GLY A 132 12.11 -0.10 0.90
N GLU A 133 10.95 -0.46 1.44
CA GLU A 133 10.81 -1.50 2.46
C GLU A 133 11.21 -2.88 1.93
N ILE A 134 10.80 -3.24 0.70
CA ILE A 134 11.21 -4.51 0.06
C ILE A 134 12.72 -4.54 -0.15
N ARG A 135 13.31 -3.46 -0.66
CA ARG A 135 14.77 -3.37 -0.90
C ARG A 135 15.57 -3.55 0.39
N ALA A 136 15.12 -2.90 1.47
CA ALA A 136 15.75 -3.02 2.78
C ALA A 136 15.68 -4.46 3.29
N LEU A 137 14.53 -5.12 3.17
CA LEU A 137 14.36 -6.51 3.56
C LEU A 137 15.26 -7.46 2.75
N THR A 138 15.31 -7.33 1.43
CA THR A 138 16.18 -8.17 0.59
C THR A 138 17.66 -8.00 0.95
N THR A 139 18.09 -6.77 1.23
CA THR A 139 19.47 -6.48 1.66
C THR A 139 19.77 -7.16 3.00
N LYS A 140 18.83 -7.10 3.94
CA LYS A 140 18.95 -7.77 5.23
C LYS A 140 19.06 -9.29 5.08
N ILE A 141 18.16 -9.92 4.30
CA ILE A 141 18.20 -11.38 4.05
C ILE A 141 19.56 -11.80 3.47
N ALA A 142 20.10 -11.02 2.52
CA ALA A 142 21.41 -11.31 1.94
C ALA A 142 22.56 -11.19 2.96
N ALA A 143 22.52 -10.19 3.84
CA ALA A 143 23.49 -10.03 4.93
C ALA A 143 23.42 -11.20 5.92
N ASP A 144 22.21 -11.49 6.42
CA ASP A 144 21.97 -12.55 7.42
C ASP A 144 22.39 -13.94 6.90
N THR A 145 22.30 -14.19 5.58
CA THR A 145 22.72 -15.45 4.95
C THR A 145 24.24 -15.58 4.80
N THR A 146 24.97 -14.45 4.68
CA THR A 146 26.42 -14.44 4.41
C THR A 146 27.27 -14.18 5.66
N GLU A 147 26.70 -13.56 6.69
CA GLU A 147 27.35 -13.34 7.99
C GLU A 147 27.93 -14.61 8.63
N PRO A 148 27.21 -15.75 8.72
CA PRO A 148 27.75 -16.95 9.34
C PRO A 148 29.02 -17.48 8.65
N ILE A 149 29.09 -17.33 7.32
CA ILE A 149 30.27 -17.73 6.52
C ILE A 149 31.45 -16.81 6.83
N LYS A 150 31.20 -15.49 6.90
CA LYS A 150 32.21 -14.49 7.25
C LYS A 150 32.75 -14.69 8.67
N ASP A 151 31.87 -15.01 9.61
CA ASP A 151 32.23 -15.30 11.00
C ASP A 151 33.06 -16.59 11.12
N GLN A 152 32.66 -17.66 10.43
CA GLN A 152 33.40 -18.91 10.38
C GLN A 152 34.82 -18.70 9.82
N MET A 153 34.94 -17.91 8.75
CA MET A 153 36.22 -17.61 8.11
C MET A 153 37.11 -16.74 9.01
N SER A 154 36.54 -15.75 9.69
CA SER A 154 37.26 -14.89 10.65
C SER A 154 37.78 -15.70 11.84
N ARG A 155 36.94 -16.58 12.42
CA ARG A 155 37.37 -17.47 13.51
C ARG A 155 38.47 -18.44 13.09
N SER A 156 38.38 -19.00 11.88
CA SER A 156 39.41 -19.88 11.33
C SER A 156 40.73 -19.14 11.12
N PHE A 157 40.68 -17.88 10.68
CA PHE A 157 41.88 -17.05 10.53
C PHE A 157 42.50 -16.67 11.88
N GLU A 158 41.69 -16.37 12.89
CA GLU A 158 42.17 -16.11 14.26
C GLU A 158 42.78 -17.35 14.93
N SER A 159 42.26 -18.55 14.67
CA SER A 159 42.84 -19.78 15.23
C SER A 159 44.20 -20.11 14.61
N ILE A 160 44.44 -19.76 13.35
CA ILE A 160 45.74 -19.94 12.67
C ILE A 160 46.76 -18.88 13.13
N ARG A 161 46.29 -17.70 13.55
CA ARG A 161 47.14 -16.57 13.97
C ARG A 161 47.50 -16.60 15.47
N LYS A 162 46.81 -17.38 16.30
CA LYS A 162 47.22 -17.60 17.70
C LYS A 162 48.39 -18.60 17.75
N PRO A 163 49.54 -18.23 18.32
CA PRO A 163 50.72 -19.10 18.42
C PRO A 163 50.51 -20.27 19.39
#